data_AF-A0A059BQG2-F1
#
_entry.id   AF-A0A059BQG2-F1
#
_cell.length_a   1.000
_cell.length_b   1.000
_cell.length_c   1.000
_cell.angle_alpha   90.00
_cell.angle_beta   90.00
_cell.angle_gamma   90.00
#
_symmetry.space_group_name_H-M   'P 1'
#
loop_
_entity.id
_entity.type
_entity.pdbx_description
1 polymer ?
#
loop_
_entity_poly.entity_id
_entity_poly.type
_entity_poly.pdbx_seq_one_letter_code
_entity_poly.pdbx_strand_id
1 'polypeptide(L)'
;MEAVKFYLGEKQQRICGVFAQESLFGTGIAYTITATASVRAILRSNCHHQGGYNAPCQYGDSFYMLLFGIVEILLSQIPDFRSIEWLSIFAAVMSFSYALIGSGLGFLKVIENGTIKGSISGVPASSNLKKLWLAFEALADVAFAYPYTLIVLEIQDTLKSSPPENQTMKAASLKAIVITTFFYLCCGCFGYAAFGDSTPGNLLTGFGFYEPHWLVDLTNACIVLHLVGAYQHISVESLPGGVPDDVRRIYDRTCNVLPLLQFRVGSAGGIELLASGSIFPSGNDI
;
A
#
# COMPACT_ATOMS: atom_id res chain seq x y z
N MET A 1 10.21 15.46 12.55
CA MET A 1 10.57 15.34 14.00
C MET A 1 10.88 16.66 14.74
N GLU A 2 11.33 17.72 14.07
CA GLU A 2 11.66 19.00 14.72
C GLU A 2 10.45 19.69 15.37
N ALA A 3 9.28 19.62 14.73
CA ALA A 3 8.03 20.13 15.29
C ALA A 3 7.69 19.48 16.64
N VAL A 4 7.88 18.16 16.78
CA VAL A 4 7.64 17.44 18.04
C VAL A 4 8.57 17.96 19.14
N LYS A 5 9.84 18.19 18.82
CA LYS A 5 10.80 18.78 19.76
C LYS A 5 10.35 20.16 20.21
N PHE A 6 9.93 21.01 19.27
CA PHE A 6 9.51 22.39 19.54
C PHE A 6 8.27 22.46 20.44
N TYR A 7 7.26 21.64 20.18
CA TYR A 7 5.99 21.69 20.92
C TYR A 7 5.94 20.81 22.17
N LEU A 8 6.60 19.65 22.17
CA LEU A 8 6.43 18.62 23.21
C LEU A 8 7.73 18.30 23.98
N GLY A 9 8.87 18.80 23.52
CA GLY A 9 10.17 18.60 24.16
C GLY A 9 10.90 17.33 23.72
N GLU A 10 12.13 17.17 24.22
CA GLU A 10 13.09 16.18 23.72
C GLU A 10 12.71 14.72 24.05
N LYS A 11 12.10 14.46 25.21
CA LYS A 11 11.67 13.11 25.60
C LYS A 11 10.59 12.59 24.66
N GLN A 12 9.60 13.42 24.33
CA GLN A 12 8.51 13.11 23.42
C GLN A 12 9.02 12.96 22.00
N GLN A 13 9.96 13.80 21.57
CA GLN A 13 10.64 13.63 20.28
C GLN A 13 11.29 12.24 20.16
N ARG A 14 12.00 11.76 21.19
CA ARG A 14 12.63 10.43 21.14
C ARG A 14 11.60 9.32 21.03
N ILE A 15 10.52 9.39 21.81
CA ILE A 15 9.44 8.39 21.79
C ILE A 15 8.74 8.38 20.43
N CYS A 16 8.32 9.55 19.93
CA CYS A 16 7.70 9.67 18.60
C CYS A 16 8.64 9.20 17.48
N GLY A 17 9.95 9.41 17.63
CA GLY A 17 10.94 9.00 16.65
C GLY A 17 11.06 7.49 16.52
N VAL A 18 10.97 6.76 17.64
CA VAL A 18 10.92 5.30 17.63
C VAL A 18 9.69 4.81 16.85
N PHE A 19 8.50 5.33 17.15
CA PHE A 19 7.27 4.93 16.45
C PHE A 19 7.27 5.30 14.96
N ALA A 20 7.80 6.47 14.61
CA ALA A 20 7.96 6.85 13.20
C ALA A 20 8.89 5.87 12.47
N GLN A 21 10.06 5.56 13.05
CA GLN A 21 11.02 4.64 12.46
C GLN A 21 10.45 3.22 12.30
N GLU A 22 9.75 2.71 13.32
CA GLU A 22 9.08 1.42 13.23
C GLU A 22 8.04 1.40 12.11
N SER A 23 7.28 2.49 11.95
CA SER A 23 6.25 2.59 10.91
C SER A 23 6.87 2.61 9.51
N LEU A 24 7.97 3.35 9.32
CA LEU A 24 8.70 3.39 8.05
C LEU A 24 9.30 2.03 7.68
N PHE A 25 9.91 1.36 8.66
CA PHE A 25 10.46 0.02 8.47
C PHE A 25 9.36 -0.99 8.14
N GLY A 26 8.22 -0.91 8.83
CA GLY A 26 7.03 -1.69 8.55
C GLY A 26 6.52 -1.48 7.12
N THR A 27 6.42 -0.22 6.67
CA THR A 27 6.05 0.13 5.29
C THR A 27 7.01 -0.47 4.27
N GLY A 28 8.32 -0.38 4.50
CA GLY A 28 9.32 -0.99 3.61
C GLY A 28 9.19 -2.51 3.50
N ILE A 29 8.94 -3.20 4.62
CA ILE A 29 8.67 -4.65 4.63
C ILE A 29 7.40 -4.96 3.85
N ALA A 30 6.30 -4.25 4.13
CA ALA A 30 5.02 -4.47 3.48
C ALA A 30 5.15 -4.30 1.95
N TYR A 31 5.79 -3.23 1.48
CA TYR A 31 6.01 -2.99 0.06
C TYR A 31 6.83 -4.11 -0.60
N THR A 32 7.87 -4.57 0.08
CA THR A 32 8.72 -5.66 -0.43
C THR A 32 7.94 -6.98 -0.57
N ILE A 33 7.13 -7.32 0.44
CA ILE A 33 6.29 -8.52 0.43
C ILE A 33 5.22 -8.40 -0.66
N THR A 34 4.52 -7.27 -0.74
CA THR A 34 3.46 -7.06 -1.73
C THR A 34 3.99 -7.10 -3.16
N ALA A 35 5.07 -6.36 -3.45
CA ALA A 35 5.68 -6.35 -4.79
C ALA A 35 6.09 -7.77 -5.20
N THR A 36 6.68 -8.53 -4.28
CA THR A 36 7.05 -9.93 -4.50
C THR A 36 5.82 -10.80 -4.76
N ALA A 37 4.77 -10.68 -3.95
CA ALA A 37 3.54 -11.45 -4.11
C ALA A 37 2.86 -11.14 -5.46
N SER A 38 2.88 -9.88 -5.90
CA SER A 38 2.35 -9.46 -7.19
C SER A 38 3.16 -9.99 -8.37
N VAL A 39 4.49 -9.92 -8.32
CA VAL A 39 5.35 -10.56 -9.35
C VAL A 39 5.10 -12.06 -9.41
N ARG A 40 5.00 -12.72 -8.25
CA ARG A 40 4.68 -14.16 -8.18
C ARG A 40 3.31 -14.47 -8.77
N ALA A 41 2.31 -13.62 -8.54
CA ALA A 41 0.98 -13.80 -9.12
C ALA A 41 1.01 -13.74 -10.65
N ILE A 42 1.76 -12.79 -11.23
CA ILE A 42 1.98 -12.68 -12.69
C ILE A 42 2.64 -13.97 -13.23
N LEU A 43 3.68 -14.45 -12.55
CA LEU A 43 4.40 -15.64 -12.99
C LEU A 43 3.55 -16.90 -12.93
N ARG A 44 2.79 -17.09 -11.84
CA ARG A 44 1.85 -18.21 -11.70
C ARG A 44 0.74 -18.15 -12.74
N SER A 45 0.17 -16.97 -12.97
CA SER A 45 -0.85 -16.72 -13.99
C SER A 45 -0.36 -17.14 -15.38
N ASN A 46 0.82 -16.65 -15.80
CA ASN A 46 1.43 -17.03 -17.08
C ASN A 46 1.78 -18.52 -17.18
N CYS A 47 2.31 -19.10 -16.11
CA CYS A 47 2.65 -20.52 -16.06
C CYS A 47 1.42 -21.42 -16.23
N HIS A 48 0.32 -21.13 -15.52
CA HIS A 48 -0.92 -21.88 -15.66
C HIS A 48 -1.59 -21.67 -17.01
N HIS A 49 -1.47 -20.47 -17.60
CA HIS A 49 -1.96 -20.22 -18.94
C HIS A 49 -1.22 -21.06 -20.01
N GLN A 50 0.11 -21.15 -19.91
CA GLN A 50 0.93 -21.90 -20.87
C GLN A 50 0.93 -23.42 -20.63
N GLY A 51 1.05 -23.84 -19.37
CA GLY A 51 1.23 -25.23 -18.96
C GLY A 51 -0.04 -25.95 -18.51
N GLY A 52 -1.17 -25.24 -18.46
CA GLY A 52 -2.44 -25.75 -17.94
C GLY A 52 -2.51 -25.79 -16.41
N TYR A 53 -3.68 -26.19 -15.89
CA TYR A 53 -3.99 -26.15 -14.45
C TYR A 53 -3.05 -27.02 -13.59
N ASN A 54 -2.53 -28.11 -14.15
CA ASN A 54 -1.68 -29.08 -13.43
C ASN A 54 -0.18 -28.79 -13.54
N ALA A 55 0.21 -27.65 -14.12
CA ALA A 55 1.62 -27.29 -14.22
C ALA A 55 2.23 -27.04 -12.83
N PRO A 56 3.44 -27.55 -12.53
CA PRO A 56 4.13 -27.30 -11.27
C PRO A 56 4.69 -25.87 -11.25
N CYS A 57 3.83 -24.89 -10.96
CA CYS A 57 4.18 -23.46 -10.96
C CYS A 57 4.67 -23.01 -9.57
N GLN A 58 5.94 -23.32 -9.26
CA GLN A 58 6.59 -22.86 -8.03
C GLN A 58 7.63 -21.78 -8.32
N TYR A 59 7.47 -20.64 -7.65
CA TYR A 59 8.37 -19.50 -7.71
C TYR A 59 8.70 -19.09 -6.27
N GLY A 60 9.99 -18.92 -5.96
CA GLY A 60 10.45 -18.56 -4.63
C GLY A 60 10.39 -17.06 -4.39
N ASP A 61 10.06 -16.64 -3.17
CA ASP A 61 9.85 -15.23 -2.83
C ASP A 61 11.18 -14.47 -2.65
N SER A 62 12.19 -15.10 -2.06
CA SER A 62 13.44 -14.45 -1.67
C SER A 62 14.18 -13.76 -2.82
N PHE A 63 14.13 -14.34 -4.02
CA PHE A 63 14.78 -13.76 -5.20
C PHE A 63 14.11 -12.44 -5.63
N TYR A 64 12.78 -12.40 -5.67
CA TYR A 64 12.03 -11.22 -6.08
C TYR A 64 12.05 -10.13 -5.00
N MET A 65 12.10 -10.51 -3.72
CA MET A 65 12.33 -9.57 -2.61
C MET A 65 13.68 -8.86 -2.76
N LEU A 66 14.74 -9.62 -3.04
CA LEU A 66 16.08 -9.06 -3.26
C LEU A 66 16.11 -8.15 -4.50
N LEU A 67 15.47 -8.57 -5.59
CA LEU A 67 15.40 -7.78 -6.81
C LEU A 67 14.66 -6.47 -6.60
N PHE A 68 13.50 -6.50 -5.93
CA PHE A 68 12.75 -5.29 -5.57
C PHE A 68 13.58 -4.36 -4.70
N GLY A 69 14.26 -4.89 -3.68
CA GLY A 69 15.19 -4.11 -2.84
C GLY A 69 16.33 -3.47 -3.63
N ILE A 70 16.92 -4.17 -4.62
CA ILE A 70 17.95 -3.59 -5.49
C ILE A 70 17.37 -2.44 -6.33
N VAL A 71 16.16 -2.61 -6.88
CA VAL A 71 15.48 -1.54 -7.64
C VAL A 71 15.24 -0.32 -6.76
N GLU A 72 14.72 -0.50 -5.54
CA GLU A 72 14.51 0.57 -4.56
C GLU A 72 15.83 1.27 -4.20
N ILE A 73 16.92 0.52 -3.97
CA ILE A 73 18.24 1.09 -3.71
C ILE A 73 18.71 1.93 -4.90
N LEU A 74 18.63 1.41 -6.14
CA LEU A 74 19.07 2.15 -7.32
C LEU A 74 18.24 3.42 -7.55
N LEU A 75 16.93 3.33 -7.38
CA LEU A 75 16.03 4.49 -7.50
C LEU A 75 16.28 5.52 -6.40
N SER A 76 16.61 5.10 -5.18
CA SER A 76 16.99 6.00 -4.08
C SER A 76 18.25 6.82 -4.37
N GLN A 77 19.12 6.36 -5.28
CA GLN A 77 20.32 7.10 -5.68
C GLN A 77 20.03 8.21 -6.70
N ILE A 78 18.82 8.29 -7.28
CA ILE A 78 18.48 9.27 -8.31
C ILE A 78 18.14 10.61 -7.63
N PRO A 79 18.98 11.65 -7.74
CA PRO A 79 18.79 12.92 -7.04
C PRO A 79 18.00 13.95 -7.87
N ASP A 80 17.50 13.60 -9.06
CA ASP A 80 16.86 14.58 -9.97
C ASP A 80 15.35 14.70 -9.69
N PHE A 81 15.00 15.70 -8.86
CA PHE A 81 13.62 16.03 -8.45
C PHE A 81 12.85 16.87 -9.50
N ARG A 82 13.44 17.19 -10.66
CA ARG A 82 12.94 18.25 -11.57
C ARG A 82 11.61 18.00 -12.28
N SER A 83 10.98 16.83 -12.16
CA SER A 83 9.57 16.64 -12.55
C SER A 83 8.89 15.47 -11.83
N ILE A 84 9.09 15.35 -10.51
CA ILE A 84 8.50 14.28 -9.68
C ILE A 84 6.98 14.22 -9.74
N GLU A 85 6.32 15.33 -10.07
CA GLU A 85 4.88 15.41 -10.28
C GLU A 85 4.35 14.30 -11.21
N TRP A 86 5.05 14.03 -12.31
CA TRP A 86 4.63 12.98 -13.24
C TRP A 86 4.68 11.59 -12.60
N LEU A 87 5.70 11.30 -11.79
CA LEU A 87 5.81 9.98 -11.14
C LEU A 87 4.71 9.79 -10.10
N SER A 88 4.39 10.82 -9.33
CA SER A 88 3.29 10.76 -8.37
C SER A 88 1.93 10.63 -9.07
N ILE A 89 1.71 11.31 -10.20
CA ILE A 89 0.54 11.11 -11.07
C ILE A 89 0.49 9.67 -11.57
N PHE A 90 1.59 9.15 -12.09
CA PHE A 90 1.68 7.79 -12.60
C PHE A 90 1.36 6.75 -11.52
N ALA A 91 1.98 6.85 -10.35
CA ALA A 91 1.71 5.98 -9.21
C ALA A 91 0.24 6.07 -8.76
N ALA A 92 -0.36 7.26 -8.77
CA ALA A 92 -1.77 7.44 -8.47
C ALA A 92 -2.70 6.80 -9.52
N VAL A 93 -2.36 6.90 -10.81
CA VAL A 93 -3.10 6.22 -11.89
C VAL A 93 -3.03 4.71 -11.69
N MET A 94 -1.84 4.15 -11.48
CA MET A 94 -1.68 2.73 -11.18
C MET A 94 -2.53 2.29 -9.97
N SER A 95 -2.58 3.12 -8.92
CA SER A 95 -3.41 2.88 -7.73
C SER A 95 -4.91 2.86 -8.00
N PHE A 96 -5.43 3.84 -8.75
CA PHE A 96 -6.83 3.80 -9.17
C PHE A 96 -7.11 2.59 -10.06
N SER A 97 -6.21 2.28 -11.00
CA SER A 97 -6.37 1.15 -11.92
C SER A 97 -6.52 -0.16 -11.18
N TYR A 98 -5.58 -0.51 -10.27
CA TYR A 98 -5.67 -1.80 -9.59
C TYR A 98 -6.86 -1.85 -8.62
N ALA A 99 -7.21 -0.74 -7.96
CA ALA A 99 -8.33 -0.69 -7.03
C ALA A 99 -9.69 -0.84 -7.73
N LEU A 100 -9.86 -0.19 -8.89
CA LEU A 100 -11.05 -0.30 -9.73
C LEU A 100 -11.19 -1.72 -10.29
N ILE A 101 -10.11 -2.29 -10.83
CA ILE A 101 -10.13 -3.65 -11.37
C ILE A 101 -10.44 -4.67 -10.27
N GLY A 102 -9.73 -4.61 -9.13
CA GLY A 102 -9.95 -5.52 -8.00
C GLY A 102 -11.37 -5.43 -7.43
N SER A 103 -11.88 -4.21 -7.23
CA SER A 103 -13.26 -3.99 -6.78
C SER A 103 -14.28 -4.52 -7.80
N GLY A 104 -14.06 -4.23 -9.09
CA GLY A 104 -14.94 -4.67 -10.16
C GLY A 104 -15.00 -6.18 -10.28
N LEU A 105 -13.84 -6.86 -10.25
CA LEU A 105 -13.77 -8.31 -10.25
C LEU A 105 -14.47 -8.92 -9.04
N GLY A 106 -14.24 -8.38 -7.84
CA GLY A 106 -14.93 -8.80 -6.62
C GLY A 106 -16.45 -8.69 -6.77
N PHE A 107 -16.92 -7.54 -7.23
CA PHE A 107 -18.35 -7.29 -7.44
C PHE A 107 -18.97 -8.23 -8.48
N LEU A 108 -18.31 -8.43 -9.62
CA LEU A 108 -18.77 -9.37 -10.65
C LEU A 108 -18.82 -10.80 -10.10
N LYS A 109 -17.86 -11.19 -9.26
CA LYS A 109 -17.87 -12.52 -8.63
C LYS A 109 -19.01 -12.70 -7.64
N VAL A 110 -19.41 -11.65 -6.92
CA VAL A 110 -20.62 -11.67 -6.08
C VAL A 110 -21.87 -11.94 -6.93
N ILE A 111 -22.00 -11.26 -8.08
CA ILE A 111 -23.11 -11.48 -9.01
C ILE A 111 -23.08 -12.91 -9.55
N GLU A 112 -21.92 -13.39 -9.99
CA GLU A 112 -21.73 -14.75 -10.52
C GLU A 112 -22.09 -15.83 -9.49
N ASN A 113 -21.69 -15.65 -8.23
CA ASN A 113 -22.02 -16.58 -7.15
C ASN A 113 -23.53 -16.62 -6.83
N GLY A 114 -24.28 -15.56 -7.17
CA GLY A 114 -25.70 -15.41 -6.83
C GLY A 114 -26.00 -15.34 -5.31
N THR A 115 -24.97 -15.34 -4.47
CA THR A 115 -25.05 -15.39 -3.01
C THR A 115 -23.87 -14.65 -2.38
N ILE A 116 -24.08 -14.11 -1.16
CA ILE A 116 -23.02 -13.51 -0.35
C ILE A 116 -22.38 -14.62 0.49
N LYS A 117 -21.09 -14.89 0.29
CA LYS A 117 -20.36 -15.92 1.03
C LYS A 117 -19.85 -15.45 2.40
N GLY A 118 -19.64 -14.15 2.56
CA GLY A 118 -19.19 -13.55 3.82
C GLY A 118 -20.24 -13.65 4.93
N SER A 119 -19.78 -13.86 6.16
CA SER A 119 -20.62 -13.90 7.37
C SER A 119 -20.24 -12.78 8.35
N ILE A 120 -21.20 -12.29 9.14
CA ILE A 120 -20.94 -11.32 10.22
C ILE A 120 -20.07 -11.92 11.34
N SER A 121 -20.03 -13.26 11.46
CA SER A 121 -19.17 -13.94 12.42
C SER A 121 -17.69 -13.81 12.07
N GLY A 122 -17.34 -13.56 10.80
CA GLY A 122 -15.95 -13.61 10.31
C GLY A 122 -15.35 -15.01 10.35
N VAL A 123 -14.07 -15.10 9.96
CA VAL A 123 -13.29 -16.35 9.85
C VAL A 123 -13.34 -17.18 11.13
N PRO A 124 -13.77 -18.46 11.11
CA PRO A 124 -13.83 -19.30 12.30
C PRO A 124 -12.44 -19.50 12.92
N ALA A 125 -12.39 -19.67 14.25
CA ALA A 125 -11.14 -19.91 14.97
C ALA A 125 -11.32 -21.06 15.96
N SER A 126 -10.24 -21.81 16.20
CA SER A 126 -10.22 -22.97 17.10
C SER A 126 -10.42 -22.62 18.58
N SER A 127 -10.23 -21.35 18.95
CA SER A 127 -10.44 -20.84 20.31
C SER A 127 -10.83 -19.37 20.32
N ASN A 128 -11.47 -18.92 21.41
CA ASN A 128 -11.81 -17.50 21.62
C ASN A 128 -10.55 -16.62 21.63
N LEU A 129 -9.43 -17.10 22.17
CA LEU A 129 -8.18 -16.35 22.17
C LEU A 129 -7.64 -16.15 20.76
N LYS A 130 -7.68 -17.19 19.91
CA LYS A 130 -7.28 -17.07 18.50
C LYS A 130 -8.24 -16.17 17.72
N LYS A 131 -9.54 -16.23 18.02
CA LYS A 131 -10.54 -15.32 17.43
C LYS A 131 -10.24 -13.85 17.78
N LEU A 132 -9.93 -13.59 19.04
CA LEU A 132 -9.56 -12.25 19.52
C LEU A 132 -8.25 -11.77 18.86
N TRP A 133 -7.28 -12.66 18.71
CA TRP A 133 -6.02 -12.35 18.02
C TRP A 133 -6.26 -11.90 16.57
N LEU A 134 -7.05 -12.67 15.80
CA LEU A 134 -7.40 -12.33 14.42
C LEU A 134 -8.15 -10.99 14.32
N ALA A 135 -8.95 -10.64 15.33
CA ALA A 135 -9.62 -9.34 15.37
C ALA A 135 -8.63 -8.18 15.59
N PHE A 136 -7.62 -8.37 16.46
CA PHE A 136 -6.55 -7.38 16.64
C PHE A 136 -5.64 -7.26 15.41
N GLU A 137 -5.38 -8.37 14.73
CA GLU A 137 -4.65 -8.41 13.46
C GLU A 137 -5.37 -7.61 12.39
N ALA A 138 -6.68 -7.84 12.20
CA ALA A 138 -7.50 -7.04 11.29
C ALA A 138 -7.55 -5.55 11.68
N LEU A 139 -7.57 -5.23 12.97
CA LEU A 139 -7.51 -3.85 13.44
C LEU A 139 -6.15 -3.19 13.16
N ALA A 140 -5.06 -3.94 13.34
CA ALA A 140 -3.72 -3.49 13.01
C ALA A 140 -3.58 -3.27 11.50
N ASP A 141 -4.17 -4.14 10.68
CA ASP A 141 -4.18 -3.99 9.22
C ASP A 141 -4.92 -2.71 8.79
N VAL A 142 -6.07 -2.43 9.41
CA VAL A 142 -6.81 -1.17 9.18
C VAL A 142 -6.02 0.04 9.66
N ALA A 143 -5.34 -0.03 10.80
CA ALA A 143 -4.53 1.08 11.30
C ALA A 143 -3.32 1.37 10.38
N PHE A 144 -2.63 0.32 9.96
CA PHE A 144 -1.49 0.39 9.04
C PHE A 144 -1.89 0.92 7.66
N ALA A 145 -3.14 0.72 7.25
CA ALA A 145 -3.68 1.21 5.99
C ALA A 145 -3.79 2.75 5.88
N TYR A 146 -3.55 3.49 6.97
CA TYR A 146 -3.57 4.95 7.00
C TYR A 146 -2.29 5.56 7.61
N PRO A 147 -1.09 5.31 7.05
CA PRO A 147 0.17 5.81 7.61
C PRO A 147 0.42 7.30 7.27
N TYR A 148 -0.64 8.08 7.01
CA TYR A 148 -0.55 9.47 6.54
C TYR A 148 0.17 10.39 7.53
N THR A 149 0.16 10.04 8.82
CA THR A 149 0.75 10.82 9.90
C THR A 149 2.27 10.94 9.79
N LEU A 150 2.91 10.04 9.04
CA LEU A 150 4.37 10.05 8.83
C LEU A 150 4.83 11.17 7.91
N ILE A 151 3.99 11.57 6.94
CA ILE A 151 4.39 12.48 5.85
C ILE A 151 3.63 13.82 5.87
N VAL A 152 2.61 13.93 6.71
CA VAL A 152 1.68 15.08 6.67
C VAL A 152 2.39 16.39 7.01
N LEU A 153 3.37 16.35 7.91
CA LEU A 153 4.11 17.54 8.35
C LEU A 153 5.11 17.98 7.27
N GLU A 154 5.76 17.02 6.62
CA GLU A 154 6.69 17.21 5.51
C GLU A 154 5.96 17.81 4.30
N ILE A 155 4.73 17.35 4.01
CA ILE A 155 3.92 17.94 2.95
C ILE A 155 3.43 19.35 3.35
N GLN A 156 3.03 19.56 4.61
CA GLN A 156 2.59 20.86 5.11
C GLN A 156 3.66 21.94 4.91
N ASP A 157 4.91 21.63 5.23
CA ASP A 157 6.07 22.54 5.15
C ASP A 157 6.33 23.05 3.72
N THR A 158 5.74 22.42 2.70
CA THR A 158 6.01 22.69 1.28
C THR A 158 4.85 23.42 0.59
N LEU A 159 3.78 23.69 1.33
CA LEU A 159 2.63 24.38 0.81
C LEU A 159 2.83 25.90 0.76
N LYS A 160 2.12 26.53 -0.18
CA LYS A 160 2.08 27.98 -0.25
C LYS A 160 1.45 28.54 1.02
N SER A 161 1.99 29.66 1.47
CA SER A 161 1.54 30.39 2.66
C SER A 161 0.12 30.97 2.56
N SER A 162 -0.49 31.02 1.37
CA SER A 162 -1.86 31.49 1.16
C SER A 162 -2.62 30.57 0.20
N PRO A 163 -3.80 30.02 0.59
CA PRO A 163 -4.42 30.07 1.93
C PRO A 163 -3.59 29.30 2.98
N PRO A 164 -3.90 29.43 4.29
CA PRO A 164 -3.14 28.74 5.34
C PRO A 164 -2.95 27.25 5.06
N GLU A 165 -1.72 26.77 5.21
CA GLU A 165 -1.30 25.40 4.88
C GLU A 165 -2.18 24.34 5.54
N ASN A 166 -2.62 24.61 6.78
CA ASN A 166 -3.54 23.74 7.52
C ASN A 166 -4.92 23.60 6.87
N GLN A 167 -5.44 24.64 6.20
CA GLN A 167 -6.72 24.59 5.50
C GLN A 167 -6.59 23.77 4.21
N THR A 168 -5.54 24.05 3.44
CA THR A 168 -5.23 23.33 2.20
C THR A 168 -5.01 21.84 2.49
N MET A 169 -4.21 21.52 3.51
CA MET A 169 -3.95 20.11 3.88
C MET A 169 -5.17 19.44 4.45
N LYS A 170 -5.94 20.10 5.32
CA LYS A 170 -7.16 19.49 5.85
C LYS A 170 -8.14 19.13 4.74
N ALA A 171 -8.31 20.01 3.76
CA ALA A 171 -9.17 19.74 2.61
C ALA A 171 -8.61 18.60 1.73
N ALA A 172 -7.30 18.60 1.48
CA ALA A 172 -6.64 17.56 0.68
C ALA A 172 -6.72 16.19 1.37
N SER A 173 -6.32 16.11 2.65
CA SER A 173 -6.34 14.90 3.46
C SER A 173 -7.77 14.35 3.61
N LEU A 174 -8.77 15.21 3.82
CA LEU A 174 -10.16 14.76 3.90
C LEU A 174 -10.60 14.06 2.60
N LYS A 175 -10.35 14.69 1.45
CA LYS A 175 -10.70 14.11 0.14
C LYS A 175 -10.01 12.76 -0.06
N ALA A 176 -8.73 12.70 0.25
CA ALA A 176 -7.95 11.52 0.01
C ALA A 176 -8.27 10.38 0.99
N ILE A 177 -8.57 10.66 2.26
CA ILE A 177 -9.12 9.67 3.21
C ILE A 177 -10.44 9.12 2.67
N VAL A 178 -11.39 9.99 2.30
CA VAL A 178 -12.71 9.56 1.80
C VAL A 178 -12.57 8.66 0.56
N ILE A 179 -11.74 9.06 -0.41
CA ILE A 179 -11.51 8.27 -1.63
C ILE A 179 -10.87 6.93 -1.29
N THR A 180 -9.84 6.92 -0.44
CA THR A 180 -9.11 5.70 -0.11
C THR A 180 -9.97 4.73 0.69
N THR A 181 -10.70 5.22 1.70
CA THR A 181 -11.66 4.44 2.47
C THR A 181 -12.74 3.84 1.58
N PHE A 182 -13.25 4.59 0.60
CA PHE A 182 -14.20 4.06 -0.38
C PHE A 182 -13.64 2.84 -1.12
N PHE A 183 -12.42 2.92 -1.65
CA PHE A 183 -11.79 1.79 -2.34
C PHE A 183 -11.44 0.63 -1.41
N TYR A 184 -10.99 0.90 -0.18
CA TYR A 184 -10.78 -0.14 0.84
C TYR A 184 -12.05 -0.93 1.12
N LEU A 185 -13.16 -0.21 1.33
CA LEU A 185 -14.45 -0.85 1.57
C LEU A 185 -14.94 -1.59 0.33
N CYS A 186 -14.77 -1.06 -0.88
CA CYS A 186 -15.13 -1.77 -2.09
C CYS A 186 -14.33 -3.08 -2.24
N CYS A 187 -12.99 -3.02 -2.20
CA CYS A 187 -12.14 -4.21 -2.32
C CYS A 187 -12.42 -5.22 -1.20
N GLY A 188 -12.46 -4.77 0.06
CA GLY A 188 -12.68 -5.62 1.22
C GLY A 188 -14.08 -6.24 1.26
N CYS A 189 -15.13 -5.43 1.10
CA CYS A 189 -16.51 -5.92 1.16
C CYS A 189 -16.86 -6.80 -0.04
N PHE A 190 -16.49 -6.42 -1.27
CA PHE A 190 -16.78 -7.26 -2.43
C PHE A 190 -15.94 -8.53 -2.43
N GLY A 191 -14.68 -8.45 -2.02
CA GLY A 191 -13.83 -9.64 -1.86
C GLY A 191 -14.35 -10.61 -0.81
N TYR A 192 -14.76 -10.10 0.36
CA TYR A 192 -15.35 -10.92 1.41
C TYR A 192 -16.73 -11.46 1.03
N ALA A 193 -17.56 -10.69 0.33
CA ALA A 193 -18.82 -11.18 -0.21
C ALA A 193 -18.61 -12.27 -1.28
N ALA A 194 -17.55 -12.18 -2.09
CA ALA A 194 -17.24 -13.12 -3.16
C ALA A 194 -16.63 -14.44 -2.68
N PHE A 195 -15.80 -14.41 -1.63
CA PHE A 195 -14.99 -15.55 -1.20
C PHE A 195 -15.24 -16.00 0.25
N GLY A 196 -15.87 -15.18 1.09
CA GLY A 196 -16.17 -15.49 2.49
C GLY A 196 -14.92 -15.78 3.30
N ASP A 197 -14.95 -16.85 4.10
CA ASP A 197 -13.79 -17.26 4.91
C ASP A 197 -12.59 -17.74 4.07
N SER A 198 -12.78 -17.95 2.77
CA SER A 198 -11.72 -18.30 1.81
C SER A 198 -11.21 -17.09 1.03
N THR A 199 -11.50 -15.86 1.48
CA THR A 199 -10.89 -14.65 0.88
C THR A 199 -9.37 -14.76 0.99
N PRO A 200 -8.65 -14.81 -0.14
CA PRO A 200 -7.20 -14.86 -0.09
C PRO A 200 -6.65 -13.54 0.43
N GLY A 201 -5.41 -13.57 0.94
CA GLY A 201 -4.63 -12.37 1.19
C GLY A 201 -4.66 -11.47 -0.04
N ASN A 202 -4.02 -11.87 -1.14
CA ASN A 202 -4.17 -11.20 -2.43
C ASN A 202 -5.49 -11.56 -3.11
N LEU A 203 -6.47 -10.63 -3.05
CA LEU A 203 -7.79 -10.76 -3.66
C LEU A 203 -7.74 -11.31 -5.09
N LEU A 204 -6.72 -10.91 -5.87
CA LEU A 204 -6.55 -11.29 -7.27
C LEU A 204 -6.21 -12.76 -7.47
N THR A 205 -5.63 -13.40 -6.45
CA THR A 205 -5.35 -14.85 -6.48
C THR A 205 -6.62 -15.68 -6.30
N GLY A 206 -7.70 -15.09 -5.77
CA GLY A 206 -8.95 -15.77 -5.46
C GLY A 206 -9.86 -16.00 -6.66
N PHE A 207 -9.72 -15.19 -7.72
CA PHE A 207 -10.48 -15.35 -8.96
C PHE A 207 -10.10 -16.62 -9.74
N GLY A 208 -9.09 -17.36 -9.27
CA GLY A 208 -8.46 -18.45 -10.00
C GLY A 208 -7.66 -17.87 -11.16
N PHE A 209 -6.63 -18.58 -11.60
CA PHE A 209 -5.80 -18.19 -12.74
C PHE A 209 -6.54 -18.31 -14.09
N TYR A 210 -7.87 -18.11 -14.10
CA TYR A 210 -8.76 -18.27 -15.24
C TYR A 210 -9.05 -16.92 -15.92
N GLU A 211 -9.34 -17.03 -17.22
CA GLU A 211 -9.56 -15.95 -18.17
C GLU A 211 -10.43 -14.79 -17.65
N PRO A 212 -10.01 -13.52 -17.88
CA PRO A 212 -8.80 -13.12 -18.58
C PRO A 212 -7.57 -13.06 -17.65
N HIS A 213 -6.60 -13.95 -17.87
CA HIS A 213 -5.32 -13.98 -17.13
C HIS A 213 -4.54 -12.67 -17.28
N TRP A 214 -4.65 -12.00 -18.44
CA TRP A 214 -4.04 -10.69 -18.68
C TRP A 214 -4.52 -9.61 -17.71
N LEU A 215 -5.74 -9.73 -17.18
CA LEU A 215 -6.29 -8.75 -16.25
C LEU A 215 -5.67 -8.92 -14.86
N VAL A 216 -5.42 -10.16 -14.44
CA VAL A 216 -4.64 -10.47 -13.23
C VAL A 216 -3.23 -9.92 -13.37
N ASP A 217 -2.61 -10.12 -14.53
CA ASP A 217 -1.26 -9.65 -14.81
C ASP A 217 -1.17 -8.12 -14.80
N LEU A 218 -2.08 -7.45 -15.52
CA LEU A 218 -2.17 -5.98 -15.56
C LEU A 218 -2.34 -5.40 -14.15
N THR A 219 -3.24 -5.99 -13.36
CA THR A 219 -3.53 -5.49 -12.01
C THR A 219 -2.32 -5.63 -11.09
N ASN A 220 -1.64 -6.79 -11.11
CA ASN A 220 -0.43 -6.99 -10.32
C ASN A 220 0.75 -6.14 -10.82
N ALA A 221 0.85 -5.90 -12.13
CA ALA A 221 1.83 -4.97 -12.68
C ALA A 221 1.56 -3.53 -12.22
N CYS A 222 0.29 -3.10 -12.18
CA CYS A 222 -0.09 -1.81 -11.60
C CYS A 222 0.32 -1.71 -10.12
N ILE A 223 0.16 -2.77 -9.32
CA ILE A 223 0.61 -2.79 -7.92
C ILE A 223 2.14 -2.60 -7.84
N VAL A 224 2.91 -3.41 -8.58
CA VAL A 224 4.38 -3.29 -8.58
C VAL A 224 4.83 -1.90 -9.02
N LEU A 225 4.24 -1.35 -10.08
CA LEU A 225 4.58 -0.01 -10.58
C LEU A 225 4.19 1.11 -9.61
N HIS A 226 3.07 0.94 -8.90
CA HIS A 226 2.67 1.85 -7.83
C HIS A 226 3.69 1.85 -6.69
N LEU A 227 4.11 0.66 -6.24
CA LEU A 227 5.08 0.47 -5.17
C LEU A 227 6.46 0.98 -5.54
N VAL A 228 6.93 0.68 -6.76
CA VAL A 228 8.16 1.26 -7.29
C VAL A 228 8.07 2.78 -7.29
N GLY A 229 6.95 3.36 -7.74
CA GLY A 229 6.74 4.82 -7.70
C GLY A 229 6.75 5.42 -6.29
N ALA A 230 6.64 4.60 -5.25
CA ALA A 230 6.69 4.99 -3.85
C ALA A 230 8.11 5.07 -3.26
N TYR A 231 9.17 4.75 -4.01
CA TYR A 231 10.57 4.87 -3.57
C TYR A 231 10.91 6.28 -3.02
N GLN A 232 10.17 7.29 -3.49
CA GLN A 232 10.27 8.68 -3.05
C GLN A 232 10.01 8.86 -1.55
N HIS A 233 9.18 8.00 -0.95
CA HIS A 233 8.93 8.01 0.51
C HIS A 233 10.15 7.55 1.29
N ILE A 234 10.83 6.51 0.80
CA ILE A 234 11.96 5.89 1.49
C ILE A 234 13.21 6.76 1.37
N SER A 235 13.45 7.35 0.19
CA SER A 235 14.64 8.17 -0.07
C SER A 235 14.62 9.53 0.64
N VAL A 236 13.45 10.14 0.85
CA VAL A 236 13.32 11.41 1.60
C VAL A 236 13.53 11.20 3.10
N GLU A 237 13.10 10.07 3.66
CA GLU A 237 13.14 9.85 5.10
C GLU A 237 14.37 9.09 5.61
N SER A 238 15.07 8.37 4.73
CA SER A 238 16.29 7.62 5.09
C SER A 238 17.56 8.47 5.22
N LEU A 239 17.48 9.80 5.07
CA LEU A 239 18.66 10.66 5.22
C LEU A 239 18.91 10.96 6.70
N PRO A 240 19.99 10.42 7.31
CA PRO A 240 20.34 10.75 8.68
C PRO A 240 20.83 12.20 8.71
N GLY A 241 20.11 13.05 9.45
CA GLY A 241 20.50 14.39 9.87
C GLY A 241 21.54 15.10 8.98
N GLY A 242 21.05 15.87 8.00
CA GLY A 242 21.91 16.77 7.22
C GLY A 242 21.53 16.84 5.75
N VAL A 243 20.28 17.22 5.44
CA VAL A 243 19.98 17.71 4.09
C VAL A 243 20.35 19.19 4.08
N PRO A 244 21.35 19.63 3.29
CA PRO A 244 21.71 21.04 3.23
C PRO A 244 20.55 21.87 2.63
N ASP A 245 20.39 23.10 3.13
CA ASP A 245 19.23 23.99 2.90
C ASP A 245 18.95 24.33 1.42
N ASP A 246 19.88 24.02 0.53
CA ASP A 246 19.79 24.15 -0.91
C ASP A 246 18.96 23.04 -1.56
N VAL A 247 19.00 21.81 -1.03
CA VAL A 247 18.15 20.69 -1.49
C VAL A 247 16.71 20.88 -1.00
N ARG A 248 16.52 21.40 0.23
CA ARG A 248 15.19 21.77 0.77
C ARG A 248 14.50 22.85 -0.08
N ARG A 249 15.27 23.86 -0.53
CA ARG A 249 14.79 24.91 -1.45
C ARG A 249 14.39 24.44 -2.85
N ILE A 250 14.89 23.30 -3.30
CA ILE A 250 14.53 22.71 -4.60
C ILE A 250 13.19 21.98 -4.51
N TYR A 251 12.86 21.43 -3.33
CA TYR A 251 11.57 20.80 -3.05
C TYR A 251 10.41 21.81 -2.99
N ASP A 252 10.66 23.00 -2.40
CA ASP A 252 9.71 24.11 -2.25
C ASP A 252 9.15 24.68 -3.56
N ARG A 253 9.83 24.46 -4.69
CA ARG A 253 9.50 25.17 -5.95
C ARG A 253 8.38 24.53 -6.78
N THR A 254 7.93 23.32 -6.44
CA THR A 254 7.13 22.47 -7.35
C THR A 254 5.68 22.21 -6.86
N CYS A 255 5.22 22.85 -5.80
CA CYS A 255 3.92 22.51 -5.19
C CYS A 255 2.74 23.36 -5.70
N ASN A 256 1.95 22.78 -6.61
CA ASN A 256 0.53 23.14 -6.79
C ASN A 256 -0.41 21.92 -6.96
N VAL A 257 0.11 20.69 -7.17
CA VAL A 257 -0.69 19.47 -7.41
C VAL A 257 -0.18 18.24 -6.61
N LEU A 258 1.06 18.30 -6.11
CA LEU A 258 1.82 17.23 -5.46
C LEU A 258 1.30 16.71 -4.10
N PRO A 259 0.69 17.53 -3.21
CA PRO A 259 0.25 17.10 -1.88
C PRO A 259 -0.78 15.96 -1.91
N LEU A 260 -1.74 16.02 -2.85
CA LEU A 260 -2.78 15.00 -3.00
C LEU A 260 -2.24 13.67 -3.53
N LEU A 261 -1.15 13.71 -4.30
CA LEU A 261 -0.55 12.54 -4.94
C LEU A 261 0.45 11.85 -4.01
N GLN A 262 1.30 12.60 -3.29
CA GLN A 262 2.16 12.04 -2.25
C GLN A 262 1.37 11.48 -1.06
N PHE A 263 0.26 12.13 -0.70
CA PHE A 263 -0.71 11.61 0.26
C PHE A 263 -1.25 10.25 -0.17
N ARG A 264 -1.48 10.05 -1.47
CA ARG A 264 -2.02 8.81 -2.00
C ARG A 264 -0.97 7.71 -2.13
N VAL A 265 0.28 8.06 -2.46
CA VAL A 265 1.42 7.14 -2.48
C VAL A 265 1.78 6.66 -1.06
N GLY A 266 1.64 7.50 -0.04
CA GLY A 266 1.81 7.09 1.36
C GLY A 266 0.61 6.33 1.91
N SER A 267 -0.61 6.69 1.49
CA SER A 267 -1.82 6.02 1.94
C SER A 267 -2.07 4.67 1.26
N ALA A 268 -1.53 4.40 0.07
CA ALA A 268 -1.94 3.26 -0.76
C ALA A 268 -1.38 1.89 -0.33
N GLY A 269 -0.43 1.83 0.60
CA GLY A 269 0.00 0.59 1.27
C GLY A 269 -1.12 -0.14 2.02
N GLY A 270 -2.26 0.53 2.26
CA GLY A 270 -3.41 -0.09 2.90
C GLY A 270 -4.39 -0.84 2.00
N ILE A 271 -4.44 -0.54 0.68
CA ILE A 271 -5.22 -1.40 -0.25
C ILE A 271 -4.57 -2.79 -0.26
N GLU A 272 -3.25 -2.80 -0.10
CA GLU A 272 -2.40 -3.96 -0.17
C GLU A 272 -2.46 -4.85 1.06
N LEU A 273 -2.83 -4.34 2.23
CA LEU A 273 -2.98 -5.19 3.43
C LEU A 273 -4.34 -5.89 3.49
N LEU A 274 -5.40 -5.17 3.12
CA LEU A 274 -6.72 -5.77 2.90
C LEU A 274 -6.69 -6.76 1.72
N ALA A 275 -5.77 -6.55 0.78
CA ALA A 275 -5.46 -7.45 -0.32
C ALA A 275 -4.11 -8.16 -0.13
N SER A 276 -3.61 -8.42 1.08
CA SER A 276 -2.48 -9.35 1.26
C SER A 276 -2.58 -10.16 2.56
N GLY A 277 -3.19 -9.67 3.65
CA GLY A 277 -3.25 -10.41 4.92
C GLY A 277 -1.87 -10.90 5.40
N SER A 278 -0.78 -10.23 5.00
CA SER A 278 0.58 -10.79 5.03
C SER A 278 1.49 -10.21 6.10
N ILE A 279 1.06 -9.27 6.95
CA ILE A 279 1.97 -8.74 7.99
C ILE A 279 2.12 -9.73 9.15
N PHE A 280 1.10 -10.55 9.41
CA PHE A 280 1.19 -11.66 10.36
C PHE A 280 0.69 -12.93 9.67
N PRO A 281 1.44 -14.04 9.72
CA PRO A 281 1.00 -15.28 9.09
C PRO A 281 -0.28 -15.75 9.78
N SER A 282 -1.40 -15.68 9.07
CA SER A 282 -2.53 -16.58 9.32
C SER A 282 -1.97 -17.99 9.26
N GLY A 283 -1.97 -18.67 10.40
CA GLY A 283 -1.24 -19.92 10.65
C GLY A 283 -1.75 -21.16 9.92
N ASN A 284 -2.14 -21.02 8.65
CA ASN A 284 -2.64 -22.09 7.79
C ASN A 284 -1.85 -22.25 6.48
N ASP A 285 -0.72 -21.57 6.30
CA ASP A 285 0.21 -21.91 5.21
C ASP A 285 1.11 -23.09 5.62
N ILE A 286 0.49 -24.28 5.74
CA ILE A 286 1.10 -25.61 5.53
C ILE A 286 0.10 -26.42 4.69
#